data_AF-A0A6I9N1A5-F1
#
_entry.id   AF-A0A6I9N1A5-F1
#
_cell.length_a   1.000
_cell.length_b   1.000
_cell.length_c   1.000
_cell.angle_alpha   90.00
_cell.angle_beta   90.00
_cell.angle_gamma   90.00
#
_symmetry.space_group_name_H-M   'P 1'
#
loop_
_entity.id
_entity.type
_entity.pdbx_description
1 polymer ?
#
loop_
_entity_poly.entity_id
_entity_poly.type
_entity_poly.pdbx_seq_one_letter_code
_entity_poly.pdbx_strand_id
1 'polypeptide(L)'
;SVVNHTQPHSSSCVSPPSRIEWVWLHWGEYLKAYEEFELWLTRQQRSLDVGVELQLGVKEKLWQVDQQRVGLSDIQGQAALLERLLDEASALHNRTQDPSVDPQAQEGLQEDYNDVRDRAEERLSLLQKMAEEHQTYQGCVHRFQSWLLSKTKELTDLMEREETAENKLKALQALDDSVAGEEKTLQQIEGLSEALRGTTSPSGAEVVVEEAEELRLGWQRLRQGLCEGEEGLRSSLDSHSQYTARCQRLGEDIGHLRVLLQGLDQELGEGQNPPDHTEEQMVGQWRKYTALFLQGLDSVANELRLGAWAPSVMLPCSYPAVTHAVTMHGNLSFPLKVEVAPYRRRLPPVSDA
;
A
#
# COMPACT_ATOMS: atom_id res chain seq x y z
N SER A 1 66.93 -77.86 -22.78
CA SER A 1 66.87 -76.39 -22.70
C SER A 1 65.42 -76.00 -22.85
N VAL A 2 64.73 -75.39 -21.89
CA VAL A 2 65.12 -74.18 -21.13
C VAL A 2 64.53 -74.26 -19.73
N VAL A 3 65.37 -73.92 -18.76
CA VAL A 3 65.05 -73.77 -17.33
C VAL A 3 64.10 -72.57 -17.18
N ASN A 4 62.95 -72.76 -16.54
CA ASN A 4 62.12 -71.66 -16.07
C ASN A 4 62.87 -70.94 -14.94
N HIS A 5 63.44 -69.78 -15.25
CA HIS A 5 63.91 -68.85 -14.24
C HIS A 5 62.72 -68.09 -13.66
N THR A 6 62.29 -68.52 -12.47
CA THR A 6 61.43 -67.72 -11.60
C THR A 6 62.25 -66.54 -11.08
N GLN A 7 62.00 -65.33 -11.59
CA GLN A 7 62.43 -64.10 -10.92
C GLN A 7 61.58 -63.88 -9.67
N PRO A 8 62.16 -63.60 -8.50
CA PRO A 8 61.38 -63.11 -7.38
C PRO A 8 61.04 -61.65 -7.65
N HIS A 9 59.74 -61.32 -7.66
CA HIS A 9 59.29 -59.95 -7.51
C HIS A 9 59.85 -59.42 -6.18
N SER A 10 60.79 -58.48 -6.26
CA SER A 10 61.22 -57.67 -5.14
C SER A 10 60.01 -56.88 -4.64
N SER A 11 59.32 -57.43 -3.64
CA SER A 11 58.41 -56.67 -2.79
C SER A 11 59.21 -55.51 -2.21
N SER A 12 58.98 -54.31 -2.74
CA SER A 12 59.49 -53.08 -2.18
C SER A 12 58.87 -52.94 -0.79
N CYS A 13 59.57 -53.42 0.23
CA CYS A 13 59.24 -53.13 1.62
C CYS A 13 59.51 -51.63 1.81
N VAL A 14 58.46 -50.83 1.70
CA VAL A 14 58.45 -49.49 2.28
C VAL A 14 58.52 -49.71 3.79
N SER A 15 59.73 -49.71 4.34
CA SER A 15 59.96 -49.64 5.78
C SER A 15 59.27 -48.38 6.31
N PRO A 16 58.54 -48.45 7.44
CA PRO A 16 57.89 -47.28 8.01
C PRO A 16 58.93 -46.16 8.20
N PRO A 17 58.58 -44.88 7.92
CA PRO A 17 59.49 -43.77 8.07
C PRO A 17 60.08 -43.77 9.49
N SER A 18 61.36 -43.45 9.59
CA SER A 18 61.98 -43.31 10.90
C SER A 18 61.20 -42.29 11.73
N ARG A 19 61.18 -42.44 13.07
CA ARG A 19 60.44 -41.54 13.97
C ARG A 19 60.73 -40.06 13.69
N ILE A 20 61.96 -39.73 13.30
CA ILE A 20 62.41 -38.38 12.97
C ILE A 20 61.85 -37.92 11.62
N GLU A 21 61.90 -38.76 10.57
CA GLU A 21 61.32 -38.43 9.26
C GLU A 21 59.82 -38.19 9.33
N TRP A 22 59.09 -39.00 10.12
CA TRP A 22 57.66 -38.79 10.34
C TRP A 22 57.39 -37.44 10.99
N VAL A 23 58.07 -37.12 12.10
CA VAL A 23 57.87 -35.86 12.82
C VAL A 23 58.20 -34.69 11.91
N TRP A 24 59.31 -34.74 11.19
CA TRP A 24 59.72 -33.64 10.32
C TRP A 24 58.70 -33.35 9.20
N LEU A 25 58.18 -34.39 8.54
CA LEU A 25 57.17 -34.25 7.50
C LEU A 25 55.86 -33.67 8.06
N HIS A 26 55.32 -34.28 9.11
CA HIS A 26 54.01 -33.92 9.65
C HIS A 26 54.04 -32.54 10.31
N TRP A 27 55.17 -32.18 10.93
CA TRP A 27 55.37 -30.84 11.47
C TRP A 27 55.38 -29.78 10.36
N GLY A 28 56.05 -30.05 9.23
CA GLY A 28 56.06 -29.13 8.09
C GLY A 28 54.69 -28.96 7.44
N GLU A 29 53.93 -30.05 7.28
CA GLU A 29 52.57 -30.02 6.74
C GLU A 29 51.60 -29.31 7.69
N TYR A 30 51.70 -29.59 8.99
CA TYR A 30 50.94 -28.91 10.04
C TYR A 30 51.18 -27.40 10.02
N LEU A 31 52.44 -26.94 10.07
CA LEU A 31 52.76 -25.52 10.07
C LEU A 31 52.18 -24.80 8.85
N LYS A 32 52.30 -25.41 7.67
CA LYS A 32 51.75 -24.84 6.44
C LYS A 32 50.22 -24.72 6.50
N ALA A 33 49.53 -25.77 6.93
CA ALA A 33 48.08 -25.77 7.04
C ALA A 33 47.59 -24.80 8.13
N TYR A 34 48.32 -24.68 9.23
CA TYR A 34 48.08 -23.70 10.30
C TYR A 34 48.19 -22.27 9.77
N GLU A 35 49.28 -21.92 9.09
CA GLU A 35 49.48 -20.58 8.50
C GLU A 35 48.39 -20.21 7.48
N GLU A 36 47.99 -21.17 6.63
CA GLU A 36 46.91 -20.97 5.66
C GLU A 36 45.56 -20.72 6.35
N PHE A 37 45.27 -21.46 7.42
CA PHE A 37 44.03 -21.32 8.19
C PHE A 37 43.98 -20.00 8.98
N GLU A 38 45.08 -19.60 9.63
CA GLU A 38 45.25 -18.30 10.29
C GLU A 38 45.03 -17.12 9.33
N LEU A 39 45.61 -17.19 8.13
CA LEU A 39 45.41 -16.17 7.10
C LEU A 39 43.94 -16.10 6.66
N TRP A 40 43.29 -17.26 6.54
CA TRP A 40 41.86 -17.33 6.24
C TRP A 40 41.02 -16.73 7.37
N LEU A 41 41.28 -17.07 8.63
CA LEU A 41 40.60 -16.48 9.80
C LEU A 41 40.73 -14.97 9.83
N THR A 42 41.96 -14.46 9.69
CA THR A 42 42.23 -13.02 9.64
C THR A 42 41.43 -12.32 8.54
N ARG A 43 41.28 -12.97 7.39
CA ARG A 43 40.45 -12.43 6.29
C ARG A 43 38.97 -12.40 6.65
N GLN A 44 38.45 -13.45 7.29
CA GLN A 44 37.04 -13.48 7.72
C GLN A 44 36.77 -12.43 8.81
N GLN A 45 37.64 -12.32 9.81
CA GLN A 45 37.56 -11.31 10.86
C GLN A 45 37.47 -9.90 10.26
N ARG A 46 38.39 -9.53 9.35
CA ARG A 46 38.37 -8.23 8.68
C ARG A 46 37.10 -7.98 7.88
N SER A 47 36.55 -9.02 7.23
CA SER A 47 35.28 -8.93 6.49
C SER A 47 34.11 -8.67 7.45
N LEU A 48 34.12 -9.31 8.62
CA LEU A 48 33.11 -9.14 9.66
C LEU A 48 33.28 -7.85 10.49
N ASP A 49 34.45 -7.21 10.46
CA ASP A 49 34.67 -5.91 11.12
C ASP A 49 34.01 -4.76 10.35
N VAL A 50 33.88 -4.89 9.03
CA VAL A 50 33.10 -3.94 8.22
C VAL A 50 31.64 -4.10 8.60
N GLY A 51 31.03 -3.05 9.14
CA GLY A 51 29.63 -3.03 9.54
C GLY A 51 28.68 -3.33 8.37
N VAL A 52 27.44 -3.74 8.70
CA VAL A 52 26.40 -3.96 7.70
C VAL A 52 26.05 -2.65 7.01
N GLU A 53 26.15 -2.63 5.68
CA GLU A 53 25.73 -1.50 4.87
C GLU A 53 24.20 -1.49 4.73
N LEU A 54 23.56 -0.41 5.17
CA LEU A 54 22.12 -0.23 5.05
C LEU A 54 21.72 -0.08 3.58
N GLN A 55 20.73 -0.85 3.14
CA GLN A 55 20.26 -0.87 1.76
C GLN A 55 18.98 -0.04 1.58
N LEU A 56 18.74 0.38 0.33
CA LEU A 56 17.61 1.23 -0.04
C LEU A 56 16.27 0.48 0.02
N GLY A 57 16.22 -0.76 -0.47
CA GLY A 57 14.98 -1.51 -0.64
C GLY A 57 15.08 -2.96 -0.19
N VAL A 58 13.92 -3.63 -0.18
CA VAL A 58 13.80 -5.03 0.26
C VAL A 58 14.64 -6.00 -0.57
N LYS A 59 14.78 -5.75 -1.88
CA LYS A 59 15.46 -6.68 -2.80
C LYS A 59 16.93 -6.76 -2.48
N GLU A 60 17.55 -5.61 -2.24
CA GLU A 60 18.96 -5.49 -1.89
C GLU A 60 19.21 -6.06 -0.48
N LYS A 61 18.31 -5.84 0.48
CA LYS A 61 18.40 -6.47 1.81
C LYS A 61 18.34 -8.01 1.74
N LEU A 62 17.42 -8.56 0.95
CA LEU A 62 17.33 -10.02 0.75
C LEU A 62 18.58 -10.57 0.06
N TRP A 63 19.12 -9.84 -0.92
CA TRP A 63 20.37 -10.22 -1.55
C TRP A 63 21.53 -10.28 -0.53
N GLN A 64 21.62 -9.32 0.40
CA GLN A 64 22.60 -9.38 1.49
C GLN A 64 22.40 -10.60 2.40
N VAL A 65 21.14 -10.95 2.71
CA VAL A 65 20.82 -12.18 3.46
C VAL A 65 21.35 -13.41 2.73
N ASP A 66 21.08 -13.53 1.43
CA ASP A 66 21.54 -14.66 0.63
C ASP A 66 23.07 -14.73 0.55
N GLN A 67 23.74 -13.58 0.35
CA GLN A 67 25.20 -13.51 0.35
C GLN A 67 25.78 -13.95 1.70
N GLN A 68 25.22 -13.47 2.81
CA GLN A 68 25.69 -13.82 4.15
C GLN A 68 25.44 -15.30 4.47
N ARG A 69 24.35 -15.89 3.98
CA ARG A 69 24.09 -17.35 4.11
C ARG A 69 25.18 -18.17 3.42
N VAL A 70 25.60 -17.77 2.22
CA VAL A 70 26.70 -18.44 1.51
C VAL A 70 28.00 -18.30 2.31
N GLY A 71 28.33 -17.09 2.74
CA GLY A 71 29.54 -16.86 3.55
C GLY A 71 29.56 -17.64 4.86
N LEU A 72 28.43 -17.74 5.57
CA LEU A 72 28.31 -18.55 6.77
C LEU A 72 28.50 -20.05 6.47
N SER A 73 27.92 -20.55 5.37
CA SER A 73 28.13 -21.94 4.94
C SER A 73 29.60 -22.22 4.63
N ASP A 74 30.32 -21.27 4.02
CA ASP A 74 31.74 -21.39 3.74
C ASP A 74 32.56 -21.44 5.04
N ILE A 75 32.22 -20.62 6.04
CA ILE A 75 32.84 -20.61 7.38
C ILE A 75 32.58 -21.93 8.11
N GLN A 76 31.34 -22.42 8.10
CA GLN A 76 30.98 -23.70 8.71
C GLN A 76 31.69 -24.86 8.00
N GLY A 77 31.90 -24.77 6.68
CA GLY A 77 32.66 -25.75 5.91
C GLY A 77 34.14 -25.87 6.32
N GLN A 78 34.73 -24.84 6.93
CA GLN A 78 36.11 -24.89 7.42
C GLN A 78 36.29 -25.63 8.76
N ALA A 79 35.20 -25.99 9.45
CA ALA A 79 35.26 -26.74 10.71
C ALA A 79 36.05 -28.05 10.56
N ALA A 80 35.85 -28.77 9.45
CA ALA A 80 36.55 -30.04 9.19
C ALA A 80 38.06 -29.85 8.98
N LEU A 81 38.51 -28.70 8.49
CA LEU A 81 39.93 -28.39 8.37
C LEU A 81 40.53 -28.09 9.75
N LEU A 82 39.81 -27.32 10.58
CA LEU A 82 40.20 -27.04 11.96
C LEU A 82 40.32 -28.32 12.78
N GLU A 83 39.32 -29.20 12.75
CA GLU A 83 39.37 -30.51 13.44
C GLU A 83 40.61 -31.32 13.05
N ARG A 84 40.93 -31.37 11.75
CA ARG A 84 42.13 -32.06 11.26
C ARG A 84 43.43 -31.42 11.74
N LEU A 85 43.48 -30.09 11.82
CA LEU A 85 44.63 -29.36 12.37
C LEU A 85 44.85 -29.68 13.85
N LEU A 86 43.77 -29.73 14.63
CA LEU A 86 43.80 -30.04 16.06
C LEU A 86 44.20 -31.51 16.33
N ASP A 87 43.72 -32.43 15.50
CA ASP A 87 44.11 -33.85 15.53
C ASP A 87 45.61 -34.03 15.22
N GLU A 88 46.13 -33.33 14.21
CA GLU A 88 47.55 -33.37 13.85
C GLU A 88 48.43 -32.75 14.93
N ALA A 89 48.03 -31.60 15.49
CA ALA A 89 48.71 -30.99 16.64
C ALA A 89 48.79 -31.96 17.83
N SER A 90 47.67 -32.63 18.14
CA SER A 90 47.60 -33.64 19.19
C SER A 90 48.53 -34.84 18.91
N ALA A 91 48.58 -35.31 17.66
CA ALA A 91 49.45 -36.40 17.24
C ALA A 91 50.94 -36.02 17.36
N LEU A 92 51.29 -34.79 17.00
CA LEU A 92 52.65 -34.24 17.14
C LEU A 92 53.01 -34.10 18.63
N HIS A 93 52.17 -33.47 19.45
CA HIS A 93 52.37 -33.31 20.89
C HIS A 93 52.59 -34.65 21.60
N ASN A 94 51.77 -35.66 21.30
CA ASN A 94 51.92 -36.99 21.89
C ASN A 94 53.31 -37.63 21.61
N ARG A 95 53.98 -37.24 20.52
CA ARG A 95 55.28 -37.82 20.10
C ARG A 95 56.48 -36.96 20.47
N THR A 96 56.32 -35.64 20.51
CA THR A 96 57.39 -34.67 20.76
C THR A 96 57.36 -34.09 22.16
N GLN A 97 56.18 -34.04 22.79
CA GLN A 97 55.91 -33.30 24.03
C GLN A 97 56.26 -31.80 23.90
N ASP A 98 56.18 -31.28 22.68
CA ASP A 98 56.47 -29.87 22.40
C ASP A 98 55.28 -29.00 22.87
N PRO A 99 55.53 -27.94 23.66
CA PRO A 99 54.48 -27.07 24.19
C PRO A 99 53.78 -26.21 23.13
N SER A 100 54.40 -25.98 21.95
CA SER A 100 53.79 -25.16 20.90
C SER A 100 52.59 -25.80 20.20
N VAL A 101 52.44 -27.12 20.32
CA VAL A 101 51.32 -27.90 19.76
C VAL A 101 50.51 -28.60 20.84
N ASP A 102 50.69 -28.21 22.11
CA ASP A 102 49.89 -28.75 23.19
C ASP A 102 48.42 -28.28 23.08
N PRO A 103 47.48 -28.96 23.76
CA PRO A 103 46.06 -28.61 23.65
C PRO A 103 45.77 -27.16 24.05
N GLN A 104 46.48 -26.61 25.03
CA GLN A 104 46.29 -25.24 25.51
C GLN A 104 46.74 -24.21 24.46
N ALA A 105 47.80 -24.50 23.72
CA ALA A 105 48.27 -23.66 22.61
C ALA A 105 47.27 -23.64 21.45
N GLN A 106 46.46 -24.70 21.27
CA GLN A 106 45.46 -24.79 20.21
C GLN A 106 44.09 -24.19 20.60
N GLU A 107 43.83 -23.94 21.88
CA GLU A 107 42.57 -23.33 22.34
C GLU A 107 42.30 -21.99 21.66
N GLY A 108 43.33 -21.14 21.52
CA GLY A 108 43.19 -19.83 20.89
C GLY A 108 42.69 -19.90 19.44
N LEU A 109 43.21 -20.84 18.65
CA LEU A 109 42.77 -21.02 17.26
C LEU A 109 41.30 -21.48 17.18
N GLN A 110 40.91 -22.36 18.09
CA GLN A 110 39.54 -22.86 18.18
C GLN A 110 38.56 -21.75 18.64
N GLU A 111 38.98 -20.90 19.58
CA GLU A 111 38.22 -19.73 20.04
C GLU A 111 38.06 -18.70 18.92
N ASP A 112 39.13 -18.36 18.19
CA ASP A 112 39.09 -17.41 17.08
C ASP A 112 38.15 -17.87 15.95
N TYR A 113 38.15 -19.17 15.63
CA TYR A 113 37.20 -19.74 14.68
C TYR A 113 35.75 -19.62 15.18
N ASN A 114 35.51 -19.95 16.45
CA ASN A 114 34.18 -19.87 17.04
C ASN A 114 33.66 -18.42 17.04
N ASP A 115 34.50 -17.44 17.38
CA ASP A 115 34.15 -16.01 17.30
C ASP A 115 33.74 -15.61 15.87
N VAL A 116 34.53 -16.00 14.86
CA VAL A 116 34.20 -15.73 13.45
C VAL A 116 32.86 -16.33 13.04
N ARG A 117 32.61 -17.59 13.42
CA ARG A 117 31.33 -18.27 13.14
C ARG A 117 30.17 -17.54 13.82
N ASP A 118 30.27 -17.29 15.12
CA ASP A 118 29.19 -16.74 15.92
C ASP A 118 28.85 -15.30 15.45
N ARG A 119 29.87 -14.48 15.17
CA ARG A 119 29.67 -13.15 14.56
C ARG A 119 29.02 -13.20 13.18
N ALA A 120 29.36 -14.20 12.37
CA ALA A 120 28.74 -14.39 11.06
C ALA A 120 27.25 -14.80 11.18
N GLU A 121 26.90 -15.61 12.18
CA GLU A 121 25.52 -15.99 12.52
C GLU A 121 24.71 -14.81 13.06
N GLU A 122 25.31 -14.01 13.95
CA GLU A 122 24.70 -12.77 14.45
C GLU A 122 24.42 -11.78 13.32
N ARG A 123 25.39 -11.59 12.40
CA ARG A 123 25.21 -10.74 11.22
C ARG A 123 24.10 -11.25 10.31
N LEU A 124 24.01 -12.56 10.09
CA LEU A 124 22.92 -13.14 9.30
C LEU A 124 21.55 -12.87 9.96
N SER A 125 21.47 -13.07 11.27
CA SER A 125 20.24 -12.84 12.05
C SER A 125 19.80 -11.38 11.98
N LEU A 126 20.75 -10.44 12.06
CA LEU A 126 20.49 -9.00 11.90
C LEU A 126 19.95 -8.69 10.49
N LEU A 127 20.63 -9.17 9.44
CA LEU A 127 20.21 -8.95 8.05
C LEU A 127 18.81 -9.51 7.78
N GLN A 128 18.51 -10.72 8.27
CA GLN A 128 17.19 -11.35 8.16
C GLN A 128 16.12 -10.48 8.81
N LYS A 129 16.35 -10.04 10.06
CA LYS A 129 15.42 -9.16 10.77
C LYS A 129 15.14 -7.87 10.00
N MET A 130 16.18 -7.21 9.50
CA MET A 130 16.05 -5.96 8.71
C MET A 130 15.27 -6.17 7.40
N ALA A 131 15.44 -7.33 6.76
CA ALA A 131 14.70 -7.68 5.53
C ALA A 131 13.23 -8.02 5.84
N GLU A 132 12.97 -8.78 6.90
CA GLU A 132 11.62 -9.19 7.34
C GLU A 132 10.78 -7.98 7.79
N GLU A 133 11.35 -7.04 8.54
CA GLU A 133 10.70 -5.80 8.92
C GLU A 133 10.28 -4.98 7.69
N HIS A 134 11.16 -4.88 6.69
CA HIS A 134 10.87 -4.14 5.46
C HIS A 134 9.84 -4.87 4.57
N GLN A 135 9.90 -6.21 4.49
CA GLN A 135 8.86 -7.00 3.82
C GLN A 135 7.50 -6.83 4.48
N THR A 136 7.45 -6.83 5.82
CA THR A 136 6.22 -6.63 6.59
C THR A 136 5.61 -5.27 6.28
N TYR A 137 6.42 -4.21 6.27
CA TYR A 137 5.99 -2.88 5.85
C TYR A 137 5.42 -2.88 4.43
N GLN A 138 6.16 -3.38 3.44
CA GLN A 138 5.69 -3.42 2.04
C GLN A 138 4.39 -4.22 1.87
N GLY A 139 4.25 -5.34 2.60
CA GLY A 139 3.02 -6.13 2.61
C GLY A 139 1.83 -5.38 3.22
N CYS A 140 2.05 -4.50 4.20
CA CYS A 140 1.00 -3.64 4.74
C CYS A 140 0.63 -2.52 3.76
N VAL A 141 1.63 -1.86 3.18
CA VAL A 141 1.44 -0.82 2.16
C VAL A 141 0.60 -1.34 0.99
N HIS A 142 0.98 -2.45 0.35
CA HIS A 142 0.27 -2.96 -0.81
C HIS A 142 -1.19 -3.33 -0.51
N ARG A 143 -1.44 -3.91 0.67
CA ARG A 143 -2.80 -4.21 1.12
C ARG A 143 -3.61 -2.94 1.32
N PHE A 144 -3.04 -1.93 1.97
CA PHE A 144 -3.72 -0.66 2.22
C PHE A 144 -3.94 0.16 0.94
N GLN A 145 -2.99 0.19 0.01
CA GLN A 145 -3.15 0.78 -1.33
C GLN A 145 -4.31 0.12 -2.08
N SER A 146 -4.36 -1.21 -2.11
CA SER A 146 -5.45 -1.96 -2.76
C SER A 146 -6.80 -1.67 -2.12
N TRP A 147 -6.83 -1.61 -0.79
CA TRP A 147 -8.02 -1.27 -0.02
C TRP A 147 -8.49 0.17 -0.31
N LEU A 148 -7.59 1.15 -0.33
CA LEU A 148 -7.89 2.55 -0.67
C LEU A 148 -8.50 2.66 -2.07
N LEU A 149 -7.90 1.98 -3.06
CA LEU A 149 -8.42 1.95 -4.43
C LEU A 149 -9.83 1.35 -4.48
N SER A 150 -10.04 0.22 -3.79
CA SER A 150 -11.34 -0.43 -3.70
C SER A 150 -12.40 0.48 -3.07
N LYS A 151 -12.08 1.14 -1.96
CA LYS A 151 -13.03 2.01 -1.24
C LYS A 151 -13.31 3.32 -1.94
N THR A 152 -12.31 3.89 -2.61
CA THR A 152 -12.49 5.05 -3.49
C THR A 152 -13.43 4.72 -4.63
N LYS A 153 -13.25 3.55 -5.26
CA LYS A 153 -14.18 3.07 -6.30
C LYS A 153 -15.59 2.84 -5.75
N GLU A 154 -15.70 2.21 -4.58
CA GLU A 154 -17.00 1.98 -3.92
C GLU A 154 -17.75 3.29 -3.68
N LEU A 155 -17.06 4.34 -3.25
CA LEU A 155 -17.62 5.69 -3.12
C LEU A 155 -18.11 6.24 -4.47
N THR A 156 -17.26 6.21 -5.50
CA THR A 156 -17.64 6.68 -6.85
C THR A 156 -18.87 5.96 -7.37
N ASP A 157 -18.86 4.62 -7.32
CA ASP A 157 -19.98 3.78 -7.77
C ASP A 157 -21.26 4.09 -6.97
N LEU A 158 -21.16 4.29 -5.65
CA LEU A 158 -22.29 4.65 -4.79
C LEU A 158 -22.92 5.99 -5.17
N MET A 159 -22.08 6.99 -5.49
CA MET A 159 -22.56 8.31 -5.91
C MET A 159 -23.26 8.24 -7.29
N GLU A 160 -22.78 7.39 -8.20
CA GLU A 160 -23.33 7.22 -9.55
C GLU A 160 -24.61 6.36 -9.64
N ARG A 161 -24.89 5.50 -8.63
CA ARG A 161 -26.09 4.62 -8.63
C ARG A 161 -27.40 5.38 -8.78
N GLU A 162 -28.37 4.80 -9.48
CA GLU A 162 -29.75 5.31 -9.50
C GLU A 162 -30.55 4.77 -8.30
N GLU A 163 -30.38 5.41 -7.14
CA GLU A 163 -31.08 5.08 -5.89
C GLU A 163 -31.60 6.35 -5.20
N THR A 164 -32.52 6.21 -4.25
CA THR A 164 -33.01 7.36 -3.47
C THR A 164 -31.89 7.95 -2.61
N ALA A 165 -31.96 9.27 -2.38
CA ALA A 165 -30.95 9.97 -1.57
C ALA A 165 -30.84 9.39 -0.15
N GLU A 166 -31.94 8.91 0.44
CA GLU A 166 -31.93 8.29 1.77
C GLU A 166 -31.18 6.95 1.78
N ASN A 167 -31.32 6.14 0.73
CA ASN A 167 -30.62 4.85 0.64
C ASN A 167 -29.13 5.07 0.41
N LYS A 168 -28.75 6.01 -0.48
CA LYS A 168 -27.36 6.42 -0.67
C LYS A 168 -26.74 6.93 0.63
N LEU A 169 -27.47 7.76 1.39
CA LEU A 169 -26.96 8.31 2.65
C LEU A 169 -26.66 7.21 3.67
N LYS A 170 -27.56 6.23 3.82
CA LYS A 170 -27.32 5.08 4.72
C LYS A 170 -26.12 4.25 4.28
N ALA A 171 -25.99 4.00 2.98
CA ALA A 171 -24.86 3.24 2.45
C ALA A 171 -23.53 4.01 2.60
N LEU A 172 -23.56 5.33 2.42
CA LEU A 172 -22.39 6.20 2.60
C LEU A 172 -21.96 6.24 4.07
N GLN A 173 -22.89 6.30 5.01
CA GLN A 173 -22.57 6.21 6.45
C GLN A 173 -21.90 4.88 6.82
N ALA A 174 -22.41 3.76 6.30
CA ALA A 174 -21.78 2.45 6.52
C ALA A 174 -20.37 2.37 5.90
N LEU A 175 -20.17 3.01 4.73
CA LEU A 175 -18.85 3.12 4.10
C LEU A 175 -17.92 4.01 4.94
N ASP A 176 -18.40 5.13 5.47
CA ASP A 176 -17.63 6.03 6.32
C ASP A 176 -17.17 5.34 7.61
N ASP A 177 -18.06 4.62 8.29
CA ASP A 177 -17.72 3.81 9.47
C ASP A 177 -16.63 2.78 9.16
N SER A 178 -16.73 2.11 8.00
CA SER A 178 -15.72 1.16 7.54
C SER A 178 -14.38 1.83 7.25
N VAL A 179 -14.36 3.05 6.70
CA VAL A 179 -13.13 3.79 6.39
C VAL A 179 -12.50 4.40 7.64
N ALA A 180 -13.31 4.84 8.60
CA ALA A 180 -12.86 5.32 9.91
C ALA A 180 -12.13 4.23 10.69
N GLY A 181 -12.64 2.99 10.66
CA GLY A 181 -12.05 1.87 11.37
C GLY A 181 -10.62 1.53 10.96
N GLU A 182 -10.23 1.89 9.73
CA GLU A 182 -8.91 1.58 9.15
C GLU A 182 -7.83 2.63 9.46
N GLU A 183 -8.15 3.68 10.23
CA GLU A 183 -7.14 4.64 10.71
C GLU A 183 -6.05 3.95 11.54
N LYS A 184 -6.41 2.91 12.30
CA LYS A 184 -5.44 2.12 13.08
C LYS A 184 -4.43 1.39 12.21
N THR A 185 -4.88 0.89 11.06
CA THR A 185 -4.01 0.22 10.08
C THR A 185 -3.03 1.22 9.47
N LEU A 186 -3.49 2.44 9.17
CA LEU A 186 -2.62 3.52 8.72
C LEU A 186 -1.57 3.90 9.77
N GLN A 187 -1.97 4.09 11.03
CA GLN A 187 -1.04 4.36 12.14
C GLN A 187 -0.02 3.24 12.33
N GLN A 188 -0.41 1.97 12.12
CA GLN A 188 0.51 0.84 12.14
C GLN A 188 1.56 0.95 11.02
N ILE A 189 1.15 1.32 9.80
CA ILE A 189 2.06 1.51 8.67
C ILE A 189 3.05 2.65 8.94
N GLU A 190 2.59 3.76 9.51
CA GLU A 190 3.43 4.90 9.91
C GLU A 190 4.44 4.49 11.00
N GLY A 191 4.02 3.67 11.97
CA GLY A 191 4.92 3.11 12.98
C GLY A 191 5.98 2.18 12.40
N LEU A 192 5.63 1.36 11.42
CA LEU A 192 6.58 0.51 10.68
C LEU A 192 7.55 1.34 9.83
N SER A 193 7.06 2.40 9.18
CA SER A 193 7.88 3.36 8.43
C SER A 193 8.94 4.01 9.34
N GLU A 194 8.55 4.46 10.52
CA GLU A 194 9.47 5.04 11.51
C GLU A 194 10.51 4.01 11.99
N ALA A 195 10.09 2.77 12.28
CA ALA A 195 11.01 1.70 12.68
C ALA A 195 12.07 1.39 11.61
N LEU A 196 11.72 1.52 10.32
CA LEU A 196 12.63 1.27 9.20
C LEU A 196 13.69 2.35 9.01
N ARG A 197 13.53 3.55 9.60
CA ARG A 197 14.48 4.66 9.46
C ARG A 197 15.90 4.29 9.93
N GLY A 198 16.01 3.46 10.96
CA GLY A 198 17.29 2.99 11.49
C GLY A 198 17.89 1.78 10.77
N THR A 199 17.12 1.08 9.93
CA THR A 199 17.52 -0.19 9.30
C THR A 199 17.56 -0.10 7.77
N THR A 200 17.38 1.09 7.21
CA THR A 200 17.32 1.36 5.76
C THR A 200 18.27 2.51 5.45
N SER A 201 18.83 2.55 4.24
CA SER A 201 19.71 3.65 3.83
C SER A 201 18.97 5.00 3.93
N PRO A 202 19.66 6.14 4.10
CA PRO A 202 18.99 7.45 4.21
C PRO A 202 18.02 7.73 3.06
N SER A 203 18.44 7.48 1.81
CA SER A 203 17.58 7.64 0.64
C SER A 203 16.43 6.63 0.60
N GLY A 204 16.62 5.40 1.08
CA GLY A 204 15.52 4.44 1.19
C GLY A 204 14.53 4.79 2.29
N ALA A 205 15.01 5.37 3.40
CA ALA A 205 14.16 5.87 4.47
C ALA A 205 13.29 7.06 3.99
N GLU A 206 13.83 7.94 3.14
CA GLU A 206 13.04 9.00 2.49
C GLU A 206 11.90 8.40 1.66
N VAL A 207 12.17 7.39 0.83
CA VAL A 207 11.13 6.71 0.02
C VAL A 207 10.07 6.06 0.90
N VAL A 208 10.46 5.40 1.98
CA VAL A 208 9.54 4.75 2.93
C VAL A 208 8.68 5.78 3.69
N VAL A 209 9.21 6.97 3.97
CA VAL A 209 8.43 8.06 4.59
C VAL A 209 7.45 8.66 3.58
N GLU A 210 7.92 8.95 2.36
CA GLU A 210 7.09 9.51 1.29
C GLU A 210 5.91 8.58 0.97
N GLU A 211 6.15 7.28 0.84
CA GLU A 211 5.10 6.30 0.57
C GLU A 211 4.05 6.23 1.71
N ALA A 212 4.48 6.28 2.98
CA ALA A 212 3.57 6.33 4.11
C ALA A 212 2.75 7.64 4.13
N GLU A 213 3.36 8.77 3.79
CA GLU A 213 2.66 10.05 3.63
C GLU A 213 1.64 10.02 2.49
N GLU A 214 1.97 9.41 1.36
CA GLU A 214 1.03 9.23 0.24
C GLU A 214 -0.20 8.43 0.65
N LEU A 215 -0.02 7.37 1.44
CA LEU A 215 -1.12 6.58 2.00
C LEU A 215 -2.00 7.41 2.94
N ARG A 216 -1.38 8.18 3.84
CA ARG A 216 -2.09 9.09 4.74
C ARG A 216 -2.92 10.10 3.98
N LEU A 217 -2.33 10.74 2.98
CA LEU A 217 -3.02 11.70 2.11
C LEU A 217 -4.12 11.03 1.29
N GLY A 218 -3.92 9.80 0.82
CA GLY A 218 -4.93 9.01 0.13
C GLY A 218 -6.15 8.72 1.00
N TRP A 219 -5.92 8.29 2.24
CA TRP A 219 -6.99 8.08 3.22
C TRP A 219 -7.73 9.37 3.57
N GLN A 220 -7.00 10.47 3.79
CA GLN A 220 -7.61 11.78 4.05
C GLN A 220 -8.50 12.26 2.89
N ARG A 221 -8.05 12.08 1.64
CA ARG A 221 -8.86 12.40 0.46
C ARG A 221 -10.14 11.57 0.39
N LEU A 222 -10.07 10.27 0.72
CA LEU A 222 -11.24 9.41 0.75
C LEU A 222 -12.24 9.86 1.84
N ARG A 223 -11.75 10.15 3.05
CA ARG A 223 -12.58 10.69 4.16
C ARG A 223 -13.23 12.02 3.80
N GLN A 224 -12.50 12.90 3.13
CA GLN A 224 -13.04 14.17 2.63
C GLN A 224 -14.16 13.93 1.61
N GLY A 225 -13.95 13.07 0.62
CA GLY A 225 -14.96 12.75 -0.39
C GLY A 225 -16.23 12.13 0.20
N LEU A 226 -16.10 11.31 1.25
CA LEU A 226 -17.25 10.79 2.01
C LEU A 226 -18.02 11.92 2.69
N CYS A 227 -17.33 12.81 3.41
CA CYS A 227 -17.94 13.94 4.08
C CYS A 227 -18.70 14.86 3.09
N GLU A 228 -18.06 15.22 1.97
CA GLU A 228 -18.68 16.03 0.91
C GLU A 228 -19.89 15.33 0.28
N GLY A 229 -19.81 14.02 0.05
CA GLY A 229 -20.93 13.21 -0.45
C GLY A 229 -22.11 13.18 0.53
N GLU A 230 -21.83 13.03 1.83
CA GLU A 230 -22.84 13.04 2.89
C GLU A 230 -23.56 14.38 2.97
N GLU A 231 -22.81 15.48 3.02
CA GLU A 231 -23.34 16.85 3.07
C GLU A 231 -24.19 17.17 1.84
N GLY A 232 -23.74 16.76 0.66
CA GLY A 232 -24.48 16.92 -0.59
C GLY A 232 -25.82 16.18 -0.58
N LEU A 233 -25.85 14.92 -0.13
CA LEU A 233 -27.07 14.13 -0.02
C LEU A 233 -28.03 14.69 1.03
N ARG A 234 -27.53 15.11 2.19
CA ARG A 234 -28.33 15.74 3.25
C ARG A 234 -28.99 17.03 2.76
N SER A 235 -28.23 17.87 2.05
CA SER A 235 -28.74 19.10 1.47
C SER A 235 -29.82 18.83 0.41
N SER A 236 -29.63 17.81 -0.43
CA SER A 236 -30.63 17.38 -1.41
C SER A 236 -31.91 16.89 -0.72
N LEU A 237 -31.80 16.09 0.33
CA LEU A 237 -32.94 15.57 1.09
C LEU A 237 -33.73 16.68 1.78
N ASP A 238 -33.03 17.62 2.43
CA ASP A 238 -33.64 18.78 3.06
C ASP A 238 -34.41 19.62 2.03
N SER A 239 -33.79 19.94 0.88
CA SER A 239 -34.45 20.69 -0.19
C SER A 239 -35.68 19.97 -0.76
N HIS A 240 -35.62 18.64 -0.91
CA HIS A 240 -36.75 17.83 -1.35
C HIS A 240 -37.90 17.84 -0.33
N SER A 241 -37.57 17.74 0.96
CA SER A 241 -38.56 17.78 2.04
C SER A 241 -39.29 19.14 2.09
N GLN A 242 -38.55 20.23 1.93
CA GLN A 242 -39.10 21.59 1.90
C GLN A 242 -40.00 21.80 0.68
N TYR A 243 -39.56 21.33 -0.50
CA TYR A 243 -40.37 21.36 -1.71
C TYR A 243 -41.67 20.57 -1.53
N THR A 244 -41.59 19.36 -0.99
CA THR A 244 -42.75 18.47 -0.78
C THR A 244 -43.74 19.10 0.21
N ALA A 245 -43.25 19.65 1.33
CA ALA A 245 -44.08 20.35 2.30
C ALA A 245 -44.79 21.57 1.69
N ARG A 246 -44.11 22.29 0.78
CA ARG A 246 -44.72 23.41 0.07
C ARG A 246 -45.78 22.97 -0.94
N CYS A 247 -45.53 21.90 -1.68
CA CYS A 247 -46.53 21.30 -2.57
C CYS A 247 -47.77 20.84 -1.80
N GLN A 248 -47.59 20.28 -0.59
CA GLN A 248 -48.70 19.90 0.29
C GLN A 248 -49.51 21.11 0.72
N ARG A 249 -48.87 22.18 1.24
CA ARG A 249 -49.55 23.42 1.62
C ARG A 249 -50.32 24.06 0.46
N LEU A 250 -49.71 24.15 -0.72
CA LEU A 250 -50.40 24.64 -1.91
C LEU A 250 -51.60 23.76 -2.29
N GLY A 251 -51.48 22.45 -2.13
CA GLY A 251 -52.58 21.50 -2.33
C GLY A 251 -53.74 21.75 -1.36
N GLU A 252 -53.44 22.00 -0.08
CA GLU A 252 -54.42 22.35 0.96
C GLU A 252 -55.11 23.68 0.67
N ASP A 253 -54.35 24.72 0.30
CA ASP A 253 -54.88 26.04 -0.07
C ASP A 253 -55.83 25.94 -1.27
N ILE A 254 -55.44 25.20 -2.32
CA ILE A 254 -56.28 24.97 -3.50
C ILE A 254 -57.55 24.18 -3.11
N GLY A 255 -57.41 23.18 -2.22
CA GLY A 255 -58.53 22.41 -1.70
C GLY A 255 -59.52 23.30 -0.93
N HIS A 256 -59.01 24.13 -0.03
CA HIS A 256 -59.82 25.08 0.75
C HIS A 256 -60.54 26.08 -0.15
N LEU A 257 -59.86 26.62 -1.16
CA LEU A 257 -60.48 27.51 -2.14
C LEU A 257 -61.60 26.84 -2.92
N ARG A 258 -61.44 25.56 -3.28
CA ARG A 258 -62.49 24.79 -3.97
C ARG A 258 -63.73 24.63 -3.09
N VAL A 259 -63.55 24.33 -1.80
CA VAL A 259 -64.65 24.21 -0.84
C VAL A 259 -65.38 25.55 -0.67
N LEU A 260 -64.64 26.65 -0.52
CA LEU A 260 -65.23 27.99 -0.44
C LEU A 260 -66.08 28.32 -1.68
N LEU A 261 -65.55 28.03 -2.88
CA LEU A 261 -66.27 28.25 -4.13
C LEU A 261 -67.53 27.39 -4.24
N GLN A 262 -67.49 26.12 -3.81
CA GLN A 262 -68.67 25.24 -3.77
C GLN A 262 -69.72 25.72 -2.76
N GLY A 263 -69.31 26.17 -1.57
CA GLY A 263 -70.22 26.74 -0.59
C GLY A 263 -70.94 27.97 -1.14
N LEU A 264 -70.21 28.84 -1.84
CA LEU A 264 -70.78 30.01 -2.50
C LEU A 264 -71.75 29.62 -3.63
N ASP A 265 -71.42 28.62 -4.43
CA ASP A 265 -72.32 28.09 -5.48
C ASP A 265 -73.62 27.54 -4.89
N GLN A 266 -73.53 26.87 -3.73
CA GLN A 266 -74.69 26.35 -3.03
C GLN A 266 -75.54 27.46 -2.38
N GLU A 267 -74.92 28.48 -1.78
CA GLU A 267 -75.63 29.70 -1.33
C GLU A 267 -76.36 30.40 -2.48
N LEU A 268 -75.75 30.43 -3.68
CA LEU A 268 -76.37 30.99 -4.89
C LEU A 268 -77.50 30.11 -5.44
N GLY A 269 -77.40 28.78 -5.31
CA GLY A 269 -78.42 27.82 -5.72
C GLY A 269 -79.66 27.82 -4.80
N GLU A 270 -79.48 28.02 -3.50
CA GLU A 270 -80.58 28.06 -2.51
C GLU A 270 -81.35 29.40 -2.50
N GLY A 271 -80.77 30.48 -3.05
CA GLY A 271 -81.41 31.80 -3.20
C GLY A 271 -82.46 31.90 -4.31
N GLN A 272 -82.72 30.82 -5.05
CA GLN A 272 -83.75 30.80 -6.11
C GLN A 272 -85.16 30.60 -5.55
N ASN A 273 -85.69 31.61 -4.86
CA ASN A 273 -87.12 31.89 -4.80
C ASN A 273 -87.32 33.41 -4.62
N PRO A 274 -87.91 34.14 -5.59
CA PRO A 274 -88.09 35.60 -5.50
C PRO A 274 -89.29 35.95 -4.60
N PRO A 275 -89.32 37.12 -3.91
CA PRO A 275 -89.05 38.43 -4.51
C PRO A 275 -88.13 39.38 -3.69
N ASP A 276 -87.70 40.46 -4.34
CA ASP A 276 -86.96 41.63 -3.81
C ASP A 276 -85.55 41.39 -3.24
N HIS A 277 -84.62 40.94 -4.09
CA HIS A 277 -83.20 41.19 -3.83
C HIS A 277 -82.92 42.67 -4.12
N THR A 278 -82.63 43.45 -3.09
CA THR A 278 -82.18 44.84 -3.26
C THR A 278 -80.79 44.86 -3.90
N GLU A 279 -80.51 45.89 -4.71
CA GLU A 279 -79.21 46.09 -5.38
C GLU A 279 -78.04 46.00 -4.38
N GLU A 280 -78.27 46.47 -3.15
CA GLU A 280 -77.33 46.39 -2.03
C GLU A 280 -76.99 44.96 -1.59
N GLN A 281 -77.94 44.01 -1.63
CA GLN A 281 -77.66 42.61 -1.32
C GLN A 281 -76.84 41.92 -2.42
N MET A 282 -77.13 42.21 -3.70
CA MET A 282 -76.35 41.68 -4.82
C MET A 282 -74.92 42.23 -4.82
N VAL A 283 -74.75 43.53 -4.54
CA VAL A 283 -73.43 44.16 -4.39
C VAL A 283 -72.70 43.62 -3.15
N GLY A 284 -73.41 43.35 -2.06
CA GLY A 284 -72.85 42.73 -0.85
C GLY A 284 -72.31 41.32 -1.11
N GLN A 285 -73.07 40.48 -1.82
CA GLN A 285 -72.64 39.15 -2.24
C GLN A 285 -71.45 39.21 -3.19
N TRP A 286 -71.47 40.12 -4.18
CA TRP A 286 -70.36 40.31 -5.11
C TRP A 286 -69.08 40.76 -4.39
N ARG A 287 -69.17 41.74 -3.48
CA ARG A 287 -68.02 42.18 -2.66
C ARG A 287 -67.45 41.05 -1.80
N LYS A 288 -68.31 40.22 -1.20
CA LYS A 288 -67.91 39.04 -0.42
C LYS A 288 -67.16 38.03 -1.30
N TYR A 289 -67.66 37.78 -2.52
CA TYR A 289 -67.01 36.93 -3.51
C TYR A 289 -65.62 37.47 -3.92
N THR A 290 -65.54 38.76 -4.26
CA THR A 290 -64.29 39.39 -4.66
C THR A 290 -63.26 39.37 -3.53
N ALA A 291 -63.68 39.60 -2.28
CA ALA A 291 -62.79 39.57 -1.12
C ALA A 291 -62.21 38.17 -0.88
N LEU A 292 -63.04 37.13 -0.92
CA LEU A 292 -62.60 35.74 -0.74
C LEU A 292 -61.67 35.28 -1.87
N PHE A 293 -61.97 35.69 -3.10
CA PHE A 293 -61.13 35.39 -4.26
C PHE A 293 -59.75 36.07 -4.16
N LEU A 294 -59.71 37.34 -3.77
CA LEU A 294 -58.46 38.06 -3.55
C LEU A 294 -57.64 37.47 -2.40
N GLN A 295 -58.29 37.07 -1.31
CA GLN A 295 -57.61 36.45 -0.17
C GLN A 295 -57.01 35.08 -0.54
N GLY A 296 -57.70 34.32 -1.38
CA GLY A 296 -57.19 33.06 -1.95
C GLY A 296 -56.01 33.26 -2.89
N LEU A 297 -56.12 34.25 -3.78
CA LEU A 297 -55.04 34.61 -4.70
C LEU A 297 -53.82 35.13 -3.96
N ASP A 298 -53.99 35.92 -2.90
CA ASP A 298 -52.88 36.41 -2.08
C ASP A 298 -52.16 35.26 -1.35
N SER A 299 -52.89 34.26 -0.83
CA SER A 299 -52.28 33.07 -0.20
C SER A 299 -51.40 32.30 -1.21
N VAL A 300 -51.97 31.96 -2.37
CA VAL A 300 -51.27 31.24 -3.44
C VAL A 300 -50.11 32.06 -4.00
N ALA A 301 -50.29 33.38 -4.15
CA ALA A 301 -49.25 34.28 -4.65
C ALA A 301 -48.09 34.43 -3.65
N ASN A 302 -48.36 34.45 -2.34
CA ASN A 302 -47.32 34.54 -1.31
C ASN A 302 -46.48 33.26 -1.27
N GLU A 303 -47.14 32.10 -1.37
CA GLU A 303 -46.51 30.79 -1.53
C GLU A 303 -45.91 30.56 -2.92
N LEU A 304 -46.01 31.48 -3.87
CA LEU A 304 -45.23 31.47 -5.13
C LEU A 304 -44.09 32.51 -5.10
N ARG A 305 -44.30 33.68 -4.48
CA ARG A 305 -43.31 34.76 -4.35
C ARG A 305 -42.12 34.40 -3.46
N LEU A 306 -42.35 33.65 -2.38
CA LEU A 306 -41.28 33.09 -1.56
C LEU A 306 -40.46 32.00 -2.31
N GLY A 307 -40.77 31.74 -3.59
CA GLY A 307 -40.19 30.72 -4.45
C GLY A 307 -39.24 31.25 -5.51
N ALA A 308 -38.88 32.53 -5.47
CA ALA A 308 -37.85 33.10 -6.34
C ALA A 308 -36.41 32.68 -5.93
N TRP A 309 -36.23 31.45 -5.44
CA TRP A 309 -34.98 30.74 -5.55
C TRP A 309 -35.13 29.80 -6.73
N ALA A 310 -34.58 30.19 -7.87
CA ALA A 310 -34.42 29.29 -8.99
C ALA A 310 -33.66 28.05 -8.50
N PRO A 311 -34.14 26.81 -8.72
CA PRO A 311 -33.26 25.68 -8.58
C PRO A 311 -32.23 25.80 -9.70
N SER A 312 -30.98 26.14 -9.35
CA SER A 312 -29.82 25.78 -10.18
C SER A 312 -29.61 24.25 -10.26
N VAL A 313 -30.61 23.44 -9.92
CA VAL A 313 -30.58 21.98 -9.94
C VAL A 313 -31.80 21.45 -10.70
N MET A 314 -31.89 21.81 -11.98
CA MET A 314 -32.57 21.02 -13.01
C MET A 314 -31.85 21.25 -14.35
N LEU A 315 -30.56 20.91 -14.37
CA LEU A 315 -29.90 20.46 -15.60
C LEU A 315 -29.69 18.95 -15.45
N PRO A 316 -29.90 18.17 -16.51
CA PRO A 316 -29.64 16.74 -16.47
C PRO A 316 -28.14 16.54 -16.18
N CYS A 317 -27.82 15.50 -15.43
CA CYS A 317 -26.48 14.99 -15.20
C CYS A 317 -25.62 15.14 -16.47
N SER A 318 -24.79 16.18 -16.49
CA SER A 318 -23.62 16.27 -17.34
C SER A 318 -22.47 16.43 -16.37
N TYR A 319 -21.74 15.33 -16.22
CA TYR A 319 -20.46 15.23 -15.56
C TYR A 319 -19.67 16.54 -15.62
N PRO A 320 -19.18 17.09 -14.50
CA PRO A 320 -17.94 17.83 -14.59
C PRO A 320 -16.86 16.80 -14.90
N ALA A 321 -16.35 16.83 -16.13
CA ALA A 321 -15.02 16.34 -16.39
C ALA A 321 -14.10 17.08 -15.41
N VAL A 322 -13.67 16.39 -14.36
CA VAL A 322 -12.56 16.82 -13.51
C VAL A 322 -11.31 16.71 -14.38
N THR A 323 -11.07 17.73 -15.19
CA THR A 323 -9.74 18.03 -15.72
C THR A 323 -8.95 18.75 -14.64
N HIS A 324 -8.64 18.04 -13.56
CA HIS A 324 -7.41 18.33 -12.85
C HIS A 324 -6.29 17.69 -13.66
N ALA A 325 -5.52 18.55 -14.31
CA ALA A 325 -4.20 18.21 -14.81
C ALA A 325 -3.39 17.64 -13.65
N VAL A 326 -3.31 16.32 -13.59
CA VAL A 326 -2.21 15.63 -12.92
C VAL A 326 -0.98 15.91 -13.77
N THR A 327 -0.30 17.01 -13.49
CA THR A 327 1.10 17.15 -13.89
C THR A 327 1.90 16.26 -12.94
N MET A 328 2.03 14.98 -13.32
CA MET A 328 3.08 14.10 -12.80
C MET A 328 4.43 14.70 -13.23
N HIS A 329 4.99 15.61 -12.42
CA HIS A 329 6.42 15.82 -12.40
C HIS A 329 7.01 14.75 -11.47
N GLY A 330 7.45 13.64 -12.07
CA GLY A 330 8.08 12.53 -11.37
C GLY A 330 8.68 11.55 -12.37
N ASN A 331 9.99 11.63 -12.55
CA ASN A 331 10.77 10.87 -13.52
C ASN A 331 10.66 9.36 -13.28
N LEU A 332 10.08 8.64 -14.23
CA LEU A 332 10.38 7.22 -14.45
C LEU A 332 10.81 7.04 -15.91
N SER A 333 12.12 7.16 -16.13
CA SER A 333 12.79 6.79 -17.36
C SER A 333 12.86 5.26 -17.48
N PHE A 334 12.19 4.67 -18.46
CA PHE A 334 12.70 3.48 -19.18
C PHE A 334 12.21 3.49 -20.64
N PRO A 335 13.06 3.15 -21.64
CA PRO A 335 12.80 3.48 -23.03
C PRO A 335 12.11 2.34 -23.79
N LEU A 336 10.97 2.63 -24.40
CA LEU A 336 10.44 1.85 -25.52
C LEU A 336 10.52 2.72 -26.78
N LYS A 337 11.57 2.48 -27.59
CA LYS A 337 11.69 2.99 -28.96
C LYS A 337 10.55 2.42 -29.79
N VAL A 338 9.62 3.28 -30.22
CA VAL A 338 8.75 3.01 -31.37
C VAL A 338 9.01 4.11 -32.39
N GLU A 339 9.67 3.69 -33.46
CA GLU A 339 10.06 4.50 -34.61
C GLU A 339 8.81 4.73 -35.49
N VAL A 340 8.34 5.97 -35.59
CA VAL A 340 7.22 6.33 -36.47
C VAL A 340 7.78 6.99 -37.74
N ALA A 341 7.70 6.26 -38.85
CA ALA A 341 8.06 6.74 -40.18
C ALA A 341 7.02 7.76 -40.71
N PRO A 342 7.44 8.81 -41.45
CA PRO A 342 6.51 9.82 -41.95
C PRO A 342 5.79 9.38 -43.23
N TYR A 343 4.48 9.64 -43.25
CA TYR A 343 3.53 9.38 -44.32
C TYR A 343 3.83 10.25 -45.57
N ARG A 344 4.42 9.67 -46.63
CA ARG A 344 4.51 10.32 -47.96
C ARG A 344 3.19 10.15 -48.71
N ARG A 345 2.53 11.27 -49.06
CA ARG A 345 1.43 11.32 -50.04
C ARG A 345 1.93 10.81 -51.41
N ARG A 346 1.30 9.76 -51.95
CA ARG A 346 1.44 9.40 -53.38
C ARG A 346 0.49 10.29 -54.19
N LEU A 347 1.05 11.09 -55.09
CA LEU A 347 0.32 11.67 -56.21
C LEU A 347 0.15 10.60 -57.31
N PRO A 348 -0.97 10.59 -58.06
CA PRO A 348 -1.15 9.71 -59.21
C PRO A 348 -0.33 10.19 -60.42
N PRO A 349 0.04 9.29 -61.36
CA PRO A 349 0.81 9.66 -62.54
C PRO A 349 -0.08 10.39 -63.55
N VAL A 350 0.42 11.51 -64.06
CA VAL A 350 -0.08 12.19 -65.26
C VAL A 350 0.56 11.51 -66.47
N SER A 351 -0.28 11.10 -67.42
CA SER A 351 0.08 10.65 -68.76
C SER A 351 0.50 11.85 -69.60
N ASP A 352 1.62 11.77 -70.33
CA ASP A 352 1.68 11.96 -71.80
C ASP A 352 3.09 12.36 -72.30
N ALA A 353 3.37 11.81 -73.49
CA ALA A 353 4.45 12.08 -74.46
C ALA A 353 5.81 11.39 -74.24
#